data_AF-A0A2W7RKK3-F1
#
_entry.id   AF-A0A2W7RKK3-F1
#
_cell.length_a   1.000
_cell.length_b   1.000
_cell.length_c   1.000
_cell.angle_alpha   90.00
_cell.angle_beta   90.00
_cell.angle_gamma   90.00
#
_symmetry.space_group_name_H-M   'P 1'
#
loop_
_entity.id
_entity.type
_entity.pdbx_description
1 polymer ?
#
loop_
_entity_poly.entity_id
_entity_poly.type
_entity_poly.pdbx_seq_one_letter_code
_entity_poly.pdbx_strand_id
1 'polypeptide(L)'
;MKKSINLDFDRVNKYYQQSDRTGFFQDISSKLWNDLGMEEVFFKIDYTLTKYGEQFLYYSLRLVKKGPLVDESLESTIQLLDKNPGFKSFLKNKLEILAKNDSYFLCNVFQRDTAKNPWYILLFYILSGLSVISVVSAFFIQWMIFPAILVITCNFIIHYWSKLTVSLESRTFGQLGEMLAISQTILKESKNQRIFLPKQPEIEKVGGLIFKASMLKPRIKGFSELAELAGYILELIKAAFLIETLLYYSLLKDIREKRSVIEDNFEYVAYLDFALCILQLRRSDPSITLPQEHDLLQIDGKGMLHPLLSESIRNSILIDHNGVLITGANMSGKSTFLRIIGLNCLLVQTINCAFASELTLPKLKIYSSIQTFDELESDKSYFYSEAETIKGMLSVQNEQDFNLVLIDEIFKGTNSRERLVISSEVLKQLAKENSIVIATTHDLELVHGLSGFMFFYFTGQNVAGKYQYDFQLRSGVLDSTNAVFVLRDMGYPAGVLDKIRGRLDN
;
A
#
# COMPACT_ATOMS: atom_id res chain seq x y z
N MET A 1 -6.48 -10.72 16.54
CA MET A 1 -6.66 -11.70 15.45
C MET A 1 -5.52 -11.48 14.47
N LYS A 2 -4.56 -12.40 14.35
CA LYS A 2 -3.57 -12.34 13.26
C LYS A 2 -4.33 -12.60 11.95
N LYS A 3 -4.29 -11.67 10.99
CA LYS A 3 -4.85 -11.89 9.64
C LYS A 3 -4.15 -13.13 9.04
N SER A 4 -4.93 -14.05 8.46
CA SER A 4 -4.38 -15.22 7.76
C SER A 4 -3.59 -14.79 6.53
N ILE A 5 -2.51 -15.52 6.23
CA ILE A 5 -1.49 -15.27 5.18
C ILE A 5 -2.05 -15.15 3.74
N ASN A 6 -3.35 -15.38 3.50
CA ASN A 6 -3.98 -15.14 2.20
C ASN A 6 -4.57 -13.73 2.10
N LEU A 7 -3.74 -12.67 2.12
CA LEU A 7 -4.16 -11.44 1.43
C LEU A 7 -3.97 -11.66 -0.07
N ASP A 8 -5.05 -11.48 -0.81
CA ASP A 8 -5.03 -11.39 -2.26
C ASP A 8 -4.51 -9.99 -2.64
N PHE A 9 -3.19 -9.84 -2.81
CA PHE A 9 -2.55 -8.56 -3.15
C PHE A 9 -3.11 -7.96 -4.45
N ASP A 10 -3.64 -8.78 -5.36
CA ASP A 10 -4.33 -8.32 -6.57
C ASP A 10 -5.62 -7.55 -6.26
N ARG A 11 -6.18 -7.70 -5.06
CA ARG A 11 -7.32 -6.90 -4.59
C ARG A 11 -6.90 -5.67 -3.83
N VAL A 12 -5.82 -5.77 -3.06
CA VAL A 12 -5.26 -4.66 -2.27
C VAL A 12 -4.69 -3.58 -3.19
N ASN A 13 -4.00 -3.97 -4.26
CA ASN A 13 -3.36 -3.03 -5.16
C ASN A 13 -4.34 -2.30 -6.12
N LYS A 14 -5.61 -2.70 -6.20
CA LYS A 14 -6.58 -2.17 -7.19
C LYS A 14 -6.75 -0.67 -7.13
N TYR A 15 -6.90 -0.12 -5.92
CA TYR A 15 -7.07 1.31 -5.73
C TYR A 15 -5.83 2.04 -6.26
N TYR A 16 -4.63 1.63 -5.82
CA TYR A 16 -3.35 2.17 -6.29
C TYR A 16 -3.15 2.07 -7.82
N GLN A 17 -3.48 0.94 -8.44
CA GLN A 17 -3.30 0.73 -9.88
C GLN A 17 -4.10 1.73 -10.73
N GLN A 18 -5.26 2.15 -10.24
CA GLN A 18 -6.19 3.03 -10.96
C GLN A 18 -6.12 4.48 -10.46
N SER A 19 -5.30 4.78 -9.45
CA SER A 19 -5.09 6.13 -8.94
C SER A 19 -4.22 6.96 -9.89
N ASP A 20 -4.51 8.26 -9.95
CA ASP A 20 -3.64 9.21 -10.61
C ASP A 20 -2.32 9.36 -9.81
N ARG A 21 -1.20 9.27 -10.53
CA ARG A 21 0.16 9.39 -9.99
C ARG A 21 0.68 10.82 -10.11
N THR A 22 -0.05 11.70 -10.80
CA THR A 22 0.35 13.10 -10.94
C THR A 22 0.41 13.77 -9.56
N GLY A 23 1.41 14.62 -9.36
CA GLY A 23 1.55 15.38 -8.12
C GLY A 23 2.19 14.64 -6.93
N PHE A 24 2.50 13.35 -7.05
CA PHE A 24 3.32 12.64 -6.05
C PHE A 24 4.81 12.98 -6.19
N PHE A 25 5.55 12.84 -5.09
CA PHE A 25 6.99 13.02 -5.05
C PHE A 25 7.71 11.81 -5.65
N GLN A 26 7.25 10.60 -5.30
CA GLN A 26 7.74 9.37 -5.89
C GLN A 26 6.64 8.29 -5.93
N ASP A 27 6.56 7.58 -7.04
CA ASP A 27 5.86 6.31 -7.14
C ASP A 27 6.86 5.16 -6.97
N ILE A 28 6.69 4.37 -5.92
CA ILE A 28 7.58 3.27 -5.56
C ILE A 28 7.43 2.14 -6.57
N SER A 29 8.53 1.86 -7.28
CA SER A 29 8.58 0.81 -8.29
C SER A 29 8.35 -0.57 -7.67
N SER A 30 7.82 -1.50 -8.44
CA SER A 30 7.67 -2.89 -7.98
C SER A 30 9.02 -3.52 -7.64
N LYS A 31 10.11 -3.11 -8.30
CA LYS A 31 11.46 -3.54 -7.95
C LYS A 31 11.84 -3.08 -6.54
N LEU A 32 11.72 -1.79 -6.23
CA LEU A 32 12.02 -1.28 -4.88
C LEU A 32 11.13 -1.92 -3.81
N TRP A 33 9.84 -2.11 -4.13
CA TRP A 33 8.90 -2.81 -3.25
C TRP A 33 9.38 -4.22 -2.89
N ASN A 34 9.83 -4.99 -3.89
CA ASN A 34 10.32 -6.35 -3.71
C ASN A 34 11.70 -6.37 -3.01
N ASP A 35 12.62 -5.50 -3.41
CA ASP A 35 13.97 -5.39 -2.85
C ASP A 35 13.95 -5.16 -1.33
N LEU A 36 12.96 -4.39 -0.85
CA LEU A 36 12.73 -4.09 0.56
C LEU A 36 11.86 -5.13 1.30
N GLY A 37 11.32 -6.14 0.61
CA GLY A 37 10.42 -7.14 1.21
C GLY A 37 9.12 -6.52 1.72
N MET A 38 8.57 -5.56 0.96
CA MET A 38 7.43 -4.75 1.42
C MET A 38 6.12 -5.53 1.54
N GLU A 39 5.99 -6.70 0.90
CA GLU A 39 4.80 -7.55 1.07
C GLU A 39 4.71 -8.06 2.51
N GLU A 40 5.77 -8.68 3.02
CA GLU A 40 5.83 -9.18 4.39
C GLU A 40 5.79 -8.04 5.41
N VAL A 41 6.45 -6.91 5.11
CA VAL A 41 6.36 -5.72 5.95
C VAL A 41 4.92 -5.19 6.00
N PHE A 42 4.22 -5.13 4.86
CA PHE A 42 2.82 -4.73 4.82
C PHE A 42 1.96 -5.61 5.73
N PHE A 43 2.10 -6.94 5.64
CA PHE A 43 1.38 -7.87 6.53
C PHE A 43 1.70 -7.64 8.01
N LYS A 44 2.94 -7.28 8.33
CA LYS A 44 3.39 -7.05 9.70
C LYS A 44 2.81 -5.76 10.29
N ILE A 45 2.65 -4.71 9.48
CA ILE A 45 2.22 -3.38 9.94
C ILE A 45 0.73 -3.09 9.73
N ASP A 46 0.02 -3.92 8.96
CA ASP A 46 -1.39 -3.74 8.67
C ASP A 46 -2.30 -4.11 9.87
N TYR A 47 -2.72 -3.07 10.59
CA TYR A 47 -3.75 -3.12 11.64
C TYR A 47 -5.09 -2.54 11.18
N THR A 48 -5.31 -2.34 9.88
CA THR A 48 -6.56 -1.76 9.35
C THR A 48 -7.74 -2.70 9.57
N LEU A 49 -8.92 -2.12 9.76
CA LEU A 49 -10.16 -2.83 10.05
C LEU A 49 -10.96 -3.14 8.77
N THR A 50 -10.84 -2.28 7.76
CA THR A 50 -11.62 -2.32 6.53
C THR A 50 -10.74 -2.63 5.33
N LYS A 51 -11.38 -3.10 4.24
CA LYS A 51 -10.69 -3.30 2.97
C LYS A 51 -10.29 -1.99 2.30
N TYR A 52 -10.99 -0.90 2.60
CA TYR A 52 -10.66 0.44 2.14
C TYR A 52 -9.38 0.94 2.81
N GLY A 53 -9.26 0.77 4.13
CA GLY A 53 -8.06 1.09 4.89
C GLY A 53 -6.86 0.28 4.42
N GLU A 54 -7.02 -1.04 4.18
CA GLU A 54 -5.98 -1.91 3.61
C GLU A 54 -5.48 -1.38 2.26
N GLN A 55 -6.41 -1.06 1.33
CA GLN A 55 -6.09 -0.48 0.03
C GLN A 55 -5.39 0.88 0.14
N PHE A 56 -5.83 1.72 1.09
CA PHE A 56 -5.28 3.04 1.30
C PHE A 56 -3.91 3.02 1.99
N LEU A 57 -3.66 2.07 2.89
CA LEU A 57 -2.35 1.81 3.48
C LEU A 57 -1.37 1.40 2.38
N TYR A 58 -1.75 0.45 1.53
CA TYR A 58 -0.92 0.02 0.41
C TYR A 58 -0.63 1.18 -0.54
N TYR A 59 -1.66 1.93 -0.92
CA TYR A 59 -1.55 3.15 -1.72
C TYR A 59 -0.58 4.16 -1.09
N SER A 60 -0.68 4.42 0.21
CA SER A 60 0.17 5.38 0.93
C SER A 60 1.62 4.93 1.01
N LEU A 61 1.88 3.62 1.11
CA LEU A 61 3.24 3.05 1.08
C LEU A 61 3.86 3.07 -0.33
N ARG A 62 3.03 3.04 -1.38
CA ARG A 62 3.50 3.10 -2.78
C ARG A 62 3.68 4.52 -3.30
N LEU A 63 2.92 5.50 -2.80
CA LEU A 63 2.94 6.87 -3.33
C LEU A 63 3.40 7.87 -2.27
N VAL A 64 4.67 8.27 -2.37
CA VAL A 64 5.27 9.27 -1.48
C VAL A 64 4.73 10.65 -1.84
N LYS A 65 4.07 11.31 -0.89
CA LYS A 65 3.48 12.65 -1.09
C LYS A 65 4.56 13.74 -1.20
N LYS A 66 4.30 14.78 -2.00
CA LYS A 66 5.05 16.04 -1.99
C LYS A 66 4.84 16.82 -0.70
N GLY A 67 5.77 17.73 -0.40
CA GLY A 67 5.76 18.54 0.81
C GLY A 67 6.75 18.02 1.84
N PRO A 68 6.56 18.35 3.13
CA PRO A 68 7.49 17.99 4.19
C PRO A 68 7.66 16.47 4.34
N LEU A 69 8.72 16.07 5.04
CA LEU A 69 8.98 14.67 5.39
C LEU A 69 7.81 14.07 6.16
N VAL A 70 7.34 14.81 7.18
CA VAL A 70 6.27 14.40 8.09
C VAL A 70 4.92 14.93 7.61
N ASP A 71 3.95 14.02 7.42
CA ASP A 71 2.57 14.41 7.14
C ASP A 71 1.89 14.93 8.42
N GLU A 72 1.88 16.26 8.62
CA GLU A 72 1.26 16.91 9.78
C GLU A 72 -0.25 16.65 9.87
N SER A 73 -0.92 16.44 8.74
CA SER A 73 -2.35 16.11 8.72
C SER A 73 -2.59 14.72 9.31
N LEU A 74 -1.72 13.76 8.99
CA LEU A 74 -1.73 12.43 9.60
C LEU A 74 -1.45 12.51 11.11
N GLU A 75 -0.41 13.24 11.54
CA GLU A 75 -0.09 13.35 12.96
C GLU A 75 -1.19 14.01 13.77
N SER A 76 -1.77 15.10 13.26
CA SER A 76 -2.89 15.78 13.93
C SER A 76 -4.10 14.84 14.07
N THR A 77 -4.41 14.06 13.04
CA THR A 77 -5.49 13.05 13.09
C THR A 77 -5.20 11.97 14.13
N ILE A 78 -3.99 11.40 14.14
CA ILE A 78 -3.57 10.38 15.10
C ILE A 78 -3.67 10.91 16.53
N GLN A 79 -3.16 12.12 16.79
CA GLN A 79 -3.24 12.75 18.11
C GLN A 79 -4.68 13.01 18.56
N LEU A 80 -5.56 13.43 17.65
CA LEU A 80 -6.99 13.62 17.94
C LEU A 80 -7.65 12.28 18.31
N LEU A 81 -7.40 11.22 17.55
CA LEU A 81 -7.92 9.88 17.84
C LEU A 81 -7.38 9.33 19.16
N ASP A 82 -6.13 9.65 19.49
CA ASP A 82 -5.51 9.19 20.72
C ASP A 82 -6.08 9.86 21.97
N LYS A 83 -6.27 11.19 21.90
CA LYS A 83 -6.85 12.02 22.98
C LYS A 83 -8.34 11.77 23.21
N ASN A 84 -9.07 11.22 22.24
CA ASN A 84 -10.51 11.03 22.29
C ASN A 84 -10.90 9.53 22.25
N PRO A 85 -10.74 8.77 23.36
CA PRO A 85 -11.00 7.32 23.38
C PRO A 85 -12.46 6.96 23.06
N GLY A 86 -13.42 7.80 23.46
CA GLY A 86 -14.84 7.61 23.13
C GLY A 86 -15.10 7.66 21.63
N PHE A 87 -14.61 8.71 20.95
CA PHE A 87 -14.71 8.84 19.49
C PHE A 87 -13.98 7.71 18.77
N LYS A 88 -12.78 7.33 19.24
CA LYS A 88 -12.01 6.20 18.70
C LYS A 88 -12.78 4.89 18.76
N SER A 89 -13.40 4.57 19.89
CA SER A 89 -14.21 3.35 20.02
C SER A 89 -15.45 3.39 19.13
N PHE A 90 -16.11 4.55 19.04
CA PHE A 90 -17.21 4.76 18.11
C PHE A 90 -16.79 4.53 16.66
N LEU A 91 -15.67 5.13 16.22
CA LEU A 91 -15.13 5.00 14.88
C LEU A 91 -14.82 3.55 14.55
N LYS A 92 -14.12 2.84 15.44
CA LYS A 92 -13.82 1.41 15.30
C LYS A 92 -15.09 0.59 15.06
N ASN A 93 -16.12 0.79 15.90
CA ASN A 93 -17.39 0.06 15.77
C ASN A 93 -18.09 0.34 14.42
N LYS A 94 -17.96 1.56 13.87
CA LYS A 94 -18.52 1.88 12.54
C LYS A 94 -17.71 1.26 11.41
N LEU A 95 -16.39 1.28 11.49
CA LEU A 95 -15.51 0.69 10.49
C LEU A 95 -15.66 -0.83 10.43
N GLU A 96 -15.86 -1.52 11.55
CA GLU A 96 -16.09 -2.97 11.57
C GLU A 96 -17.31 -3.41 10.73
N ILE A 97 -18.31 -2.55 10.56
CA ILE A 97 -19.48 -2.82 9.69
C ILE A 97 -19.05 -2.92 8.20
N LEU A 98 -18.01 -2.20 7.81
CA LEU A 98 -17.48 -2.12 6.45
C LEU A 98 -16.44 -3.21 6.13
N ALA A 99 -16.05 -4.02 7.12
CA ALA A 99 -14.99 -5.04 7.02
C ALA A 99 -15.34 -6.27 6.16
N LYS A 100 -16.33 -6.17 5.26
CA LYS A 100 -16.78 -7.26 4.39
C LYS A 100 -15.74 -7.54 3.29
N ASN A 101 -15.50 -8.81 2.97
CA ASN A 101 -14.49 -9.19 1.96
C ASN A 101 -14.79 -8.68 0.54
N ASP A 102 -16.07 -8.57 0.17
CA ASP A 102 -16.47 -8.07 -1.16
C ASP A 102 -16.17 -6.57 -1.34
N SER A 103 -15.77 -5.85 -0.28
CA SER A 103 -15.57 -4.40 -0.28
C SER A 103 -14.40 -3.93 -1.17
N TYR A 104 -13.44 -4.79 -1.53
CA TYR A 104 -12.31 -4.42 -2.40
C TYR A 104 -12.72 -3.87 -3.77
N PHE A 105 -13.91 -4.21 -4.26
CA PHE A 105 -14.37 -3.80 -5.58
C PHE A 105 -15.05 -2.43 -5.60
N LEU A 106 -15.27 -1.81 -4.43
CA LEU A 106 -15.94 -0.51 -4.35
C LEU A 106 -15.16 0.59 -5.09
N CYS A 107 -13.82 0.54 -5.09
CA CYS A 107 -13.00 1.54 -5.78
C CYS A 107 -13.30 1.61 -7.30
N ASN A 108 -13.69 0.48 -7.91
CA ASN A 108 -14.05 0.44 -9.33
C ASN A 108 -15.26 1.33 -9.66
N VAL A 109 -16.14 1.61 -8.68
CA VAL A 109 -17.35 2.43 -8.89
C VAL A 109 -16.99 3.85 -9.31
N PHE A 110 -15.89 4.39 -8.78
CA PHE A 110 -15.42 5.73 -9.07
C PHE A 110 -14.08 5.78 -9.81
N GLN A 111 -13.44 4.64 -10.09
CA GLN A 111 -12.21 4.59 -10.89
C GLN A 111 -12.44 4.13 -12.33
N ARG A 112 -13.55 3.43 -12.62
CA ARG A 112 -13.92 3.00 -13.98
C ARG A 112 -15.06 3.82 -14.56
N ASP A 113 -15.12 3.87 -15.88
CA ASP A 113 -16.26 4.44 -16.58
C ASP A 113 -17.49 3.54 -16.41
N THR A 114 -18.49 4.09 -15.72
CA THR A 114 -19.82 3.47 -15.63
C THR A 114 -20.49 3.39 -17.00
N ALA A 115 -21.24 2.31 -17.24
CA ALA A 115 -22.03 2.16 -18.45
C ALA A 115 -22.99 3.36 -18.65
N LYS A 116 -23.11 3.83 -19.89
CA LYS A 116 -24.09 4.85 -20.26
C LYS A 116 -25.50 4.25 -20.21
N ASN A 117 -26.48 5.10 -19.91
CA ASN A 117 -27.87 4.66 -19.93
C ASN A 117 -28.24 4.19 -21.34
N PRO A 118 -28.89 3.03 -21.47
CA PRO A 118 -29.33 2.53 -22.76
C PRO A 118 -30.45 3.41 -23.33
N TRP A 119 -30.57 3.45 -24.66
CA TRP A 119 -31.61 4.24 -25.34
C TRP A 119 -33.03 3.81 -24.95
N TYR A 120 -33.23 2.53 -24.60
CA TYR A 120 -34.52 1.98 -24.20
C TYR A 120 -34.94 2.34 -22.76
N ILE A 121 -34.13 3.09 -21.99
CA ILE A 121 -34.52 3.50 -20.64
C ILE A 121 -35.80 4.36 -20.63
N LEU A 122 -36.03 5.15 -21.69
CA LEU A 122 -37.24 5.96 -21.84
C LEU A 122 -38.50 5.08 -21.86
N LEU A 123 -38.41 3.90 -22.49
CA LEU A 123 -39.50 2.93 -22.51
C LEU A 123 -39.85 2.44 -21.10
N PHE A 124 -38.85 2.23 -20.24
CA PHE A 124 -39.09 1.78 -18.85
C PHE A 124 -39.79 2.86 -18.01
N TYR A 125 -39.45 4.14 -18.21
CA TYR A 125 -40.18 5.24 -17.56
C TYR A 125 -41.65 5.29 -18.02
N ILE A 126 -41.90 5.11 -19.33
CA ILE A 126 -43.25 5.08 -19.88
C ILE A 126 -44.05 3.90 -19.33
N LEU A 127 -43.47 2.69 -19.31
CA LEU A 127 -44.13 1.48 -18.80
C LEU A 127 -44.43 1.57 -17.30
N SER A 128 -43.51 2.10 -16.50
CA SER A 128 -43.75 2.38 -15.08
C SER A 128 -44.90 3.38 -14.91
N GLY A 129 -44.92 4.47 -15.68
CA GLY A 129 -45.99 5.48 -15.63
C GLY A 129 -47.35 4.89 -16.03
N LEU A 130 -47.39 4.10 -17.11
CA LEU A 130 -48.58 3.37 -17.55
C LEU A 130 -49.10 2.39 -16.51
N SER A 131 -48.21 1.77 -15.73
CA SER A 131 -48.61 0.86 -14.64
C SER A 131 -49.35 1.62 -13.54
N VAL A 132 -48.84 2.80 -13.14
CA VAL A 132 -49.51 3.66 -12.15
C VAL A 132 -50.86 4.13 -12.69
N ILE A 133 -50.88 4.67 -13.91
CA ILE A 133 -52.12 5.20 -14.53
C ILE A 133 -53.17 4.10 -14.66
N SER A 134 -52.80 2.92 -15.15
CA SER A 134 -53.74 1.80 -15.35
C SER A 134 -54.29 1.26 -14.02
N VAL A 135 -53.45 1.11 -12.99
CA VAL A 135 -53.90 0.70 -11.65
C VAL A 135 -54.83 1.73 -11.02
N VAL A 136 -54.48 3.02 -11.07
CA VAL A 136 -55.33 4.10 -10.54
C VAL A 136 -56.64 4.21 -11.30
N SER A 137 -56.61 4.09 -12.63
CA SER A 137 -57.81 4.18 -13.47
C SER A 137 -58.75 2.99 -13.28
N ALA A 138 -58.23 1.82 -12.92
CA ALA A 138 -59.03 0.62 -12.65
C ALA A 138 -60.01 0.79 -11.47
N PHE A 139 -59.72 1.72 -10.54
CA PHE A 139 -60.66 2.07 -9.46
C PHE A 139 -61.91 2.81 -9.95
N PHE A 140 -61.80 3.53 -11.07
CA PHE A 140 -62.91 4.31 -11.65
C PHE A 140 -63.54 3.62 -12.86
N ILE A 141 -62.75 2.86 -13.62
CA ILE A 141 -63.13 2.21 -14.87
C ILE A 141 -62.66 0.76 -14.83
N GLN A 142 -63.59 -0.16 -14.55
CA GLN A 142 -63.28 -1.59 -14.32
C GLN A 142 -62.54 -2.25 -15.49
N TRP A 143 -62.82 -1.88 -16.74
CA TRP A 143 -62.14 -2.41 -17.93
C TRP A 143 -60.63 -2.09 -18.00
N MET A 144 -60.15 -1.11 -17.22
CA MET A 144 -58.71 -0.79 -17.13
C MET A 144 -57.88 -1.85 -16.40
N ILE A 145 -58.53 -2.87 -15.81
CA ILE A 145 -57.84 -4.02 -15.23
C ILE A 145 -57.07 -4.84 -16.28
N PHE A 146 -57.59 -4.97 -17.51
CA PHE A 146 -56.91 -5.76 -18.56
C PHE A 146 -55.61 -5.09 -19.04
N PRO A 147 -55.60 -3.78 -19.38
CA PRO A 147 -54.35 -3.06 -19.61
C PRO A 147 -53.39 -3.08 -18.42
N ALA A 148 -53.89 -2.97 -17.19
CA ALA A 148 -53.04 -3.05 -16.00
C ALA A 148 -52.33 -4.41 -15.90
N ILE A 149 -53.06 -5.52 -16.08
CA ILE A 149 -52.48 -6.86 -16.08
C ILE A 149 -51.43 -7.00 -17.19
N LEU A 150 -51.72 -6.51 -18.40
CA LEU A 150 -50.78 -6.59 -19.53
C LEU A 150 -49.49 -5.83 -19.24
N VAL A 151 -49.58 -4.56 -18.84
CA VAL A 151 -48.41 -3.71 -18.58
C VAL A 151 -47.59 -4.26 -17.40
N ILE A 152 -48.26 -4.70 -16.32
CA ILE A 152 -47.58 -5.31 -15.17
C ILE A 152 -46.87 -6.59 -15.59
N THR A 153 -47.48 -7.43 -16.44
CA THR A 153 -46.85 -8.64 -16.96
C THR A 153 -45.59 -8.32 -17.78
N CYS A 154 -45.66 -7.31 -18.66
CA CYS A 154 -44.49 -6.82 -19.39
C CYS A 154 -43.39 -6.33 -18.43
N ASN A 155 -43.76 -5.61 -17.36
CA ASN A 155 -42.81 -5.14 -16.35
C ASN A 155 -42.16 -6.29 -15.59
N PHE A 156 -42.89 -7.35 -15.26
CA PHE A 156 -42.32 -8.55 -14.66
C PHE A 156 -41.25 -9.18 -15.56
N ILE A 157 -41.53 -9.31 -16.86
CA ILE A 157 -40.55 -9.85 -17.84
C ILE A 157 -39.29 -8.98 -17.85
N ILE A 158 -39.44 -7.65 -17.95
CA ILE A 158 -38.32 -6.70 -17.95
C ILE A 158 -37.55 -6.73 -16.63
N HIS A 159 -38.25 -6.79 -15.50
CA HIS A 159 -37.64 -6.87 -14.18
C HIS A 159 -36.75 -8.11 -14.08
N TYR A 160 -37.26 -9.31 -14.38
CA TYR A 160 -36.47 -10.54 -14.28
C TYR A 160 -35.35 -10.62 -15.33
N TRP A 161 -35.55 -10.06 -16.52
CA TRP A 161 -34.49 -9.93 -17.50
C TRP A 161 -33.35 -9.00 -17.01
N SER A 162 -33.69 -7.84 -16.46
CA SER A 162 -32.70 -6.88 -15.92
C SER A 162 -32.10 -7.32 -14.59
N LYS A 163 -32.78 -8.16 -13.81
CA LYS A 163 -32.35 -8.62 -12.48
C LYS A 163 -31.01 -9.35 -12.53
N LEU A 164 -30.70 -10.07 -13.61
CA LEU A 164 -29.39 -10.70 -13.78
C LEU A 164 -28.27 -9.67 -13.76
N THR A 165 -28.41 -8.57 -14.50
CA THR A 165 -27.43 -7.48 -14.52
C THR A 165 -27.39 -6.71 -13.20
N VAL A 166 -28.56 -6.32 -12.68
CA VAL A 166 -28.66 -5.53 -11.43
C VAL A 166 -28.12 -6.31 -10.23
N SER A 167 -28.40 -7.61 -10.15
CA SER A 167 -27.97 -8.46 -9.03
C SER A 167 -26.46 -8.61 -8.93
N LEU A 168 -25.74 -8.61 -10.06
CA LEU A 168 -24.27 -8.69 -10.08
C LEU A 168 -23.61 -7.46 -9.44
N GLU A 169 -24.17 -6.26 -9.65
CA GLU A 169 -23.62 -5.00 -9.11
C GLU A 169 -24.30 -4.56 -7.79
N SER A 170 -25.45 -5.14 -7.45
CA SER A 170 -26.24 -4.79 -6.26
C SER A 170 -25.44 -4.84 -4.96
N ARG A 171 -24.49 -5.76 -4.84
CA ARG A 171 -23.61 -5.88 -3.67
C ARG A 171 -22.69 -4.67 -3.54
N THR A 172 -22.04 -4.27 -4.63
CA THR A 172 -21.13 -3.13 -4.69
C THR A 172 -21.88 -1.83 -4.42
N PHE A 173 -23.09 -1.66 -4.96
CA PHE A 173 -23.92 -0.50 -4.64
C PHE A 173 -24.42 -0.51 -3.20
N GLY A 174 -24.78 -1.68 -2.66
CA GLY A 174 -25.11 -1.83 -1.26
C GLY A 174 -23.98 -1.36 -0.34
N GLN A 175 -22.73 -1.70 -0.68
CA GLN A 175 -21.53 -1.25 0.02
C GLN A 175 -21.27 0.25 -0.15
N LEU A 176 -21.47 0.80 -1.35
CA LEU A 176 -21.42 2.25 -1.57
C LEU A 176 -22.37 2.98 -0.62
N GLY A 177 -23.64 2.54 -0.56
CA GLY A 177 -24.62 3.12 0.33
C GLY A 177 -24.25 3.01 1.81
N GLU A 178 -23.69 1.87 2.24
CA GLU A 178 -23.20 1.67 3.61
C GLU A 178 -22.02 2.58 3.94
N MET A 179 -21.03 2.67 3.05
CA MET A 179 -19.84 3.52 3.21
C MET A 179 -20.25 4.99 3.32
N LEU A 180 -21.13 5.47 2.43
CA LEU A 180 -21.63 6.85 2.45
C LEU A 180 -22.43 7.15 3.73
N ALA A 181 -23.29 6.23 4.17
CA ALA A 181 -24.05 6.38 5.41
C ALA A 181 -23.14 6.40 6.66
N ILE A 182 -22.09 5.58 6.66
CA ILE A 182 -21.10 5.55 7.75
C ILE A 182 -20.25 6.81 7.74
N SER A 183 -19.79 7.27 6.58
CA SER A 183 -19.12 8.56 6.41
C SER A 183 -19.95 9.69 7.01
N GLN A 184 -21.26 9.75 6.68
CA GLN A 184 -22.20 10.74 7.24
C GLN A 184 -22.31 10.66 8.76
N THR A 185 -22.39 9.44 9.28
CA THR A 185 -22.51 9.18 10.72
C THR A 185 -21.24 9.60 11.46
N ILE A 186 -20.07 9.32 10.90
CA ILE A 186 -18.76 9.72 11.45
C ILE A 186 -18.64 11.25 11.48
N LEU A 187 -18.98 11.92 10.39
CA LEU A 187 -18.90 13.38 10.29
C LEU A 187 -19.87 14.08 11.26
N LYS A 188 -21.08 13.54 11.43
CA LYS A 188 -22.04 14.07 12.40
C LYS A 188 -21.52 13.94 13.82
N GLU A 189 -20.96 12.77 14.16
CA GLU A 189 -20.44 12.52 15.49
C GLU A 189 -19.19 13.34 15.80
N SER A 190 -18.29 13.52 14.82
CA SER A 190 -17.12 14.38 15.00
C SER A 190 -17.53 15.82 15.28
N LYS A 191 -18.52 16.36 14.54
CA LYS A 191 -19.11 17.69 14.80
C LYS A 191 -19.76 17.79 16.19
N ASN A 192 -20.54 16.79 16.60
CA ASN A 192 -21.18 16.75 17.92
C ASN A 192 -20.15 16.82 19.05
N GLN A 193 -19.04 16.10 18.90
CA GLN A 193 -17.95 16.07 19.87
C GLN A 193 -16.91 17.20 19.68
N ARG A 194 -17.15 18.12 18.73
CA ARG A 194 -16.24 19.24 18.36
C ARG A 194 -14.84 18.78 17.95
N ILE A 195 -14.76 17.62 17.31
CA ILE A 195 -13.53 17.03 16.76
C ILE A 195 -13.42 17.46 15.29
N PHE A 196 -12.38 18.22 14.96
CA PHE A 196 -12.14 18.69 13.60
C PHE A 196 -11.19 17.73 12.87
N LEU A 197 -11.77 16.82 12.08
CA LEU A 197 -11.00 15.91 11.23
C LEU A 197 -10.62 16.62 9.92
N PRO A 198 -9.41 16.39 9.38
CA PRO A 198 -9.00 16.95 8.09
C PRO A 198 -9.77 16.33 6.93
N LYS A 199 -9.84 17.06 5.80
CA LYS A 199 -10.44 16.62 4.53
C LYS A 199 -11.88 16.07 4.66
N GLN A 200 -12.78 16.86 5.23
CA GLN A 200 -14.19 16.47 5.36
C GLN A 200 -14.91 16.49 3.99
N PRO A 201 -15.53 15.38 3.56
CA PRO A 201 -16.18 15.32 2.26
C PRO A 201 -17.54 16.05 2.26
N GLU A 202 -18.02 16.42 1.06
CA GLU A 202 -19.31 17.09 0.87
C GLU A 202 -20.50 16.12 0.93
N ILE A 203 -20.76 15.56 2.12
CA ILE A 203 -21.73 14.47 2.33
C ILE A 203 -23.17 14.85 1.95
N GLU A 204 -23.53 16.13 2.02
CA GLU A 204 -24.86 16.61 1.66
C GLU A 204 -25.19 16.34 0.18
N LYS A 205 -24.19 16.31 -0.70
CA LYS A 205 -24.37 16.05 -2.13
C LYS A 205 -24.66 14.58 -2.45
N VAL A 206 -24.42 13.65 -1.52
CA VAL A 206 -24.53 12.19 -1.72
C VAL A 206 -25.71 11.54 -1.00
N GLY A 207 -26.55 12.30 -0.28
CA GLY A 207 -27.70 11.74 0.45
C GLY A 207 -28.67 10.91 -0.42
N GLY A 208 -28.94 11.36 -1.65
CA GLY A 208 -29.77 10.62 -2.60
C GLY A 208 -29.18 9.28 -3.04
N LEU A 209 -27.84 9.14 -3.06
CA LEU A 209 -27.15 7.89 -3.40
C LEU A 209 -27.36 6.84 -2.32
N ILE A 210 -27.32 7.23 -1.03
CA ILE A 210 -27.55 6.34 0.11
C ILE A 210 -28.92 5.66 -0.01
N PHE A 211 -29.95 6.46 -0.27
CA PHE A 211 -31.31 5.95 -0.44
C PHE A 211 -31.42 4.99 -1.63
N LYS A 212 -30.94 5.39 -2.80
CA LYS A 212 -30.97 4.56 -4.02
C LYS A 212 -30.23 3.24 -3.81
N ALA A 213 -29.01 3.29 -3.27
CA ALA A 213 -28.21 2.12 -2.95
C ALA A 213 -28.90 1.18 -1.95
N SER A 214 -29.57 1.72 -0.93
CA SER A 214 -30.30 0.92 0.05
C SER A 214 -31.48 0.17 -0.56
N MET A 215 -32.18 0.76 -1.53
CA MET A 215 -33.32 0.16 -2.23
C MET A 215 -32.94 -0.97 -3.18
N LEU A 216 -31.68 -0.97 -3.66
CA LEU A 216 -31.12 -2.00 -4.54
C LEU A 216 -30.46 -3.15 -3.77
N LYS A 217 -30.41 -3.10 -2.43
CA LYS A 217 -29.83 -4.19 -1.65
C LYS A 217 -30.65 -5.47 -1.86
N PRO A 218 -30.00 -6.63 -2.04
CA PRO A 218 -30.69 -7.91 -2.06
C PRO A 218 -31.51 -8.09 -0.77
N ARG A 219 -32.65 -8.74 -0.90
CA ARG A 219 -33.49 -9.08 0.24
C ARG A 219 -32.71 -9.90 1.26
N ILE A 220 -32.68 -9.40 2.50
CA ILE A 220 -32.15 -10.13 3.66
C ILE A 220 -33.28 -11.05 4.16
N LYS A 221 -32.97 -12.34 4.43
CA LYS A 221 -33.92 -13.25 5.11
C LYS A 221 -34.26 -12.66 6.49
N GLY A 222 -35.55 -12.44 6.74
CA GLY A 222 -36.02 -11.83 7.98
C GLY A 222 -35.94 -12.82 9.15
N PHE A 223 -35.92 -12.30 10.38
CA PHE A 223 -36.00 -13.14 11.59
C PHE A 223 -37.43 -13.64 11.88
N SER A 224 -38.45 -13.13 11.17
CA SER A 224 -39.86 -13.52 11.34
C SER A 224 -40.60 -13.68 10.02
N GLU A 225 -41.60 -14.57 9.99
CA GLU A 225 -42.44 -14.86 8.82
C GLU A 225 -43.15 -13.61 8.27
N LEU A 226 -43.58 -12.69 9.15
CA LEU A 226 -44.22 -11.43 8.76
C LEU A 226 -43.26 -10.51 7.99
N ALA A 227 -42.00 -10.44 8.41
CA ALA A 227 -40.99 -9.64 7.69
C ALA A 227 -40.69 -10.26 6.31
N GLU A 228 -40.73 -11.59 6.20
CA GLU A 228 -40.58 -12.27 4.93
C GLU A 228 -41.75 -11.99 3.98
N LEU A 229 -42.99 -12.05 4.47
CA LEU A 229 -44.18 -11.70 3.67
C LEU A 229 -44.12 -10.25 3.19
N ALA A 230 -43.79 -9.30 4.06
CA ALA A 230 -43.61 -7.90 3.69
C ALA A 230 -42.52 -7.73 2.62
N GLY A 231 -41.42 -8.48 2.73
CA GLY A 231 -40.34 -8.49 1.73
C GLY A 231 -40.79 -9.02 0.37
N TYR A 232 -41.64 -10.06 0.33
CA TYR A 232 -42.21 -10.56 -0.94
C TYR A 232 -43.12 -9.52 -1.59
N ILE A 233 -44.00 -8.90 -0.80
CA ILE A 233 -44.90 -7.86 -1.29
C ILE A 233 -44.11 -6.68 -1.88
N LEU A 234 -43.04 -6.25 -1.19
CA LEU A 234 -42.19 -5.18 -1.65
C LEU A 234 -41.47 -5.51 -2.96
N GLU A 235 -40.99 -6.75 -3.13
CA GLU A 235 -40.41 -7.21 -4.41
C GLU A 235 -41.45 -7.22 -5.55
N LEU A 236 -42.68 -7.65 -5.27
CA LEU A 236 -43.76 -7.59 -6.26
C LEU A 236 -44.08 -6.16 -6.68
N ILE A 237 -44.10 -5.22 -5.73
CA ILE A 237 -44.28 -3.79 -6.02
C ILE A 237 -43.11 -3.28 -6.86
N LYS A 238 -41.87 -3.58 -6.48
CA LYS A 238 -40.68 -3.18 -7.26
C LYS A 238 -40.72 -3.70 -8.69
N ALA A 239 -41.15 -4.95 -8.89
CA ALA A 239 -41.25 -5.57 -10.20
C ALA A 239 -42.41 -4.97 -11.02
N ALA A 240 -43.60 -4.82 -10.43
CA ALA A 240 -44.79 -4.29 -11.10
C ALA A 240 -44.59 -2.86 -11.61
N PHE A 241 -43.78 -2.04 -10.93
CA PHE A 241 -43.52 -0.64 -11.27
C PHE A 241 -42.09 -0.39 -11.77
N LEU A 242 -41.31 -1.43 -12.10
CA LEU A 242 -39.90 -1.30 -12.56
C LEU A 242 -39.00 -0.44 -11.66
N ILE A 243 -39.31 -0.33 -10.36
CA ILE A 243 -38.65 0.61 -9.45
C ILE A 243 -37.15 0.31 -9.37
N GLU A 244 -36.78 -0.96 -9.18
CA GLU A 244 -35.38 -1.37 -9.05
C GLU A 244 -34.57 -1.06 -10.32
N THR A 245 -35.12 -1.37 -11.49
CA THR A 245 -34.49 -1.09 -12.79
C THR A 245 -34.29 0.41 -13.00
N LEU A 246 -35.30 1.23 -12.70
CA LEU A 246 -35.20 2.69 -12.83
C LEU A 246 -34.21 3.28 -11.83
N LEU A 247 -34.22 2.81 -10.58
CA LEU A 247 -33.29 3.23 -9.54
C LEU A 247 -31.85 2.85 -9.88
N TYR A 248 -31.62 1.67 -10.46
CA TYR A 248 -30.30 1.22 -10.90
C TYR A 248 -29.68 2.19 -11.93
N TYR A 249 -30.39 2.51 -13.01
CA TYR A 249 -29.86 3.44 -14.01
C TYR A 249 -29.78 4.88 -13.51
N SER A 250 -30.69 5.28 -12.62
CA SER A 250 -30.61 6.57 -11.94
C SER A 250 -29.36 6.64 -11.04
N LEU A 251 -29.04 5.55 -10.34
CA LEU A 251 -27.85 5.44 -9.50
C LEU A 251 -26.57 5.50 -10.35
N LEU A 252 -26.50 4.77 -11.47
CA LEU A 252 -25.36 4.84 -12.39
C LEU A 252 -25.12 6.26 -12.91
N LYS A 253 -26.20 6.99 -13.22
CA LYS A 253 -26.09 8.40 -13.62
C LYS A 253 -25.54 9.26 -12.49
N ASP A 254 -26.08 9.16 -11.29
CA ASP A 254 -25.61 9.94 -10.14
C ASP A 254 -24.15 9.59 -9.78
N ILE A 255 -23.75 8.32 -9.85
CA ILE A 255 -22.36 7.89 -9.62
C ILE A 255 -21.41 8.59 -10.58
N ARG A 256 -21.77 8.65 -11.87
CA ARG A 256 -20.98 9.32 -12.89
C ARG A 256 -20.88 10.83 -12.65
N GLU A 257 -21.99 11.48 -12.30
CA GLU A 257 -22.03 12.93 -12.05
C GLU A 257 -21.32 13.32 -10.74
N LYS A 258 -21.30 12.42 -9.75
CA LYS A 258 -20.74 12.67 -8.40
C LYS A 258 -19.49 11.86 -8.10
N ARG A 259 -18.78 11.41 -9.14
CA ARG A 259 -17.61 10.52 -9.06
C ARG A 259 -16.56 11.01 -8.06
N SER A 260 -16.14 12.27 -8.18
CA SER A 260 -15.17 12.90 -7.28
C SER A 260 -15.66 12.95 -5.83
N VAL A 261 -16.93 13.28 -5.58
CA VAL A 261 -17.47 13.33 -4.22
C VAL A 261 -17.55 11.93 -3.59
N ILE A 262 -17.82 10.89 -4.40
CA ILE A 262 -17.80 9.49 -3.94
C ILE A 262 -16.37 9.08 -3.56
N GLU A 263 -15.39 9.43 -4.39
CA GLU A 263 -13.97 9.18 -4.13
C GLU A 263 -13.50 9.89 -2.85
N ASP A 264 -13.86 11.17 -2.65
CA ASP A 264 -13.55 11.91 -1.42
C ASP A 264 -14.12 11.22 -0.16
N ASN A 265 -15.32 10.64 -0.27
CA ASN A 265 -15.92 9.89 0.84
C ASN A 265 -15.21 8.56 1.09
N PHE A 266 -14.81 7.85 0.03
CA PHE A 266 -14.01 6.64 0.13
C PHE A 266 -12.67 6.94 0.82
N GLU A 267 -11.95 7.94 0.34
CA GLU A 267 -10.67 8.38 0.90
C GLU A 267 -10.82 8.82 2.35
N TYR A 268 -11.86 9.56 2.69
CA TYR A 268 -12.12 9.99 4.07
C TYR A 268 -12.27 8.79 5.02
N VAL A 269 -13.09 7.80 4.67
CA VAL A 269 -13.27 6.59 5.49
C VAL A 269 -11.98 5.77 5.56
N ALA A 270 -11.30 5.59 4.42
CA ALA A 270 -10.08 4.81 4.33
C ALA A 270 -8.92 5.47 5.10
N TYR A 271 -8.80 6.79 5.03
CA TYR A 271 -7.80 7.58 5.75
C TYR A 271 -7.98 7.51 7.26
N LEU A 272 -9.22 7.52 7.76
CA LEU A 272 -9.48 7.36 9.20
C LEU A 272 -9.10 5.97 9.71
N ASP A 273 -9.38 4.92 8.93
CA ASP A 273 -8.93 3.55 9.25
C ASP A 273 -7.40 3.43 9.18
N PHE A 274 -6.78 4.05 8.18
CA PHE A 274 -5.32 4.16 8.07
C PHE A 274 -4.70 4.87 9.28
N ALA A 275 -5.24 6.01 9.72
CA ALA A 275 -4.76 6.71 10.91
C ALA A 275 -4.91 5.85 12.19
N LEU A 276 -6.02 5.11 12.33
CA LEU A 276 -6.18 4.13 13.42
C LEU A 276 -5.16 2.99 13.34
N CYS A 277 -4.86 2.50 12.15
CA CYS A 277 -3.84 1.49 11.91
C CYS A 277 -2.47 1.96 12.38
N ILE A 278 -2.05 3.17 12.00
CA ILE A 278 -0.75 3.73 12.43
C ILE A 278 -0.71 3.96 13.94
N LEU A 279 -1.80 4.47 14.53
CA LEU A 279 -1.91 4.60 15.99
C LEU A 279 -1.76 3.25 16.70
N GLN A 280 -2.43 2.21 16.19
CA GLN A 280 -2.35 0.86 16.74
C GLN A 280 -0.94 0.26 16.58
N LEU A 281 -0.31 0.48 15.42
CA LEU A 281 1.05 0.05 15.14
C LEU A 281 2.04 0.63 16.16
N ARG A 282 2.04 1.96 16.35
CA ARG A 282 2.90 2.66 17.33
C ARG A 282 2.69 2.19 18.77
N ARG A 283 1.45 1.87 19.14
CA ARG A 283 1.13 1.33 20.48
C ARG A 283 1.54 -0.14 20.65
N SER A 284 1.62 -0.89 19.55
CA SER A 284 1.95 -2.32 19.57
C SER A 284 3.45 -2.59 19.59
N ASP A 285 4.26 -1.66 19.08
CA ASP A 285 5.69 -1.83 18.93
C ASP A 285 6.46 -0.63 19.49
N PRO A 286 7.12 -0.77 20.66
CA PRO A 286 7.86 0.31 21.32
C PRO A 286 9.14 0.69 20.59
N SER A 287 9.55 -0.06 19.55
CA SER A 287 10.71 0.29 18.73
C SER A 287 10.41 1.35 17.67
N ILE A 288 9.14 1.77 17.55
CA ILE A 288 8.73 2.77 16.58
C ILE A 288 8.91 4.17 17.16
N THR A 289 9.58 5.03 16.41
CA THR A 289 9.77 6.44 16.73
C THR A 289 9.22 7.34 15.62
N LEU A 290 8.98 8.60 15.96
CA LEU A 290 8.68 9.64 14.97
C LEU A 290 9.99 10.16 14.37
N PRO A 291 10.03 10.38 13.05
CA PRO A 291 11.21 10.92 12.39
C PRO A 291 11.36 12.43 12.62
N GLN A 292 12.58 12.91 12.38
CA GLN A 292 12.88 14.34 12.29
C GLN A 292 13.31 14.70 10.87
N GLU A 293 12.85 15.85 10.40
CA GLU A 293 13.25 16.36 9.09
C GLU A 293 14.59 17.09 9.17
N HIS A 294 15.40 16.92 8.15
CA HIS A 294 16.69 17.59 7.99
C HIS A 294 16.72 18.35 6.65
N ASP A 295 17.33 19.52 6.61
CA ASP A 295 17.37 20.34 5.40
C ASP A 295 18.50 19.94 4.44
N LEU A 296 19.57 19.33 4.96
CA LEU A 296 20.72 18.87 4.17
C LEU A 296 20.58 17.39 3.81
N LEU A 297 21.26 17.00 2.72
CA LEU A 297 21.43 15.61 2.30
C LEU A 297 22.27 14.82 3.31
N GLN A 298 21.65 14.42 4.41
CA GLN A 298 22.27 13.69 5.50
C GLN A 298 21.26 12.72 6.12
N ILE A 299 21.70 11.52 6.48
CA ILE A 299 20.88 10.53 7.19
C ILE A 299 21.55 10.20 8.51
N ASP A 300 20.90 10.51 9.64
CA ASP A 300 21.30 10.08 10.98
C ASP A 300 20.28 9.09 11.52
N GLY A 301 20.62 7.80 11.49
CA GLY A 301 19.79 6.73 12.00
C GLY A 301 20.42 6.08 13.22
N LYS A 302 19.73 6.09 14.36
CA LYS A 302 20.20 5.47 15.61
C LYS A 302 19.38 4.25 15.98
N GLY A 303 20.07 3.12 16.17
CA GLY A 303 19.47 1.88 16.64
C GLY A 303 18.35 1.36 15.75
N MET A 304 18.51 1.51 14.43
CA MET A 304 17.59 1.03 13.40
C MET A 304 17.55 -0.49 13.38
N LEU A 305 16.38 -1.04 13.06
CA LEU A 305 16.15 -2.47 12.99
C LEU A 305 15.16 -2.84 11.88
N HIS A 306 15.07 -4.14 11.59
CA HIS A 306 14.11 -4.67 10.63
C HIS A 306 12.89 -5.25 11.35
N PRO A 307 11.65 -4.81 11.07
CA PRO A 307 10.45 -5.22 11.82
C PRO A 307 10.06 -6.70 11.68
N LEU A 308 10.57 -7.37 10.64
CA LEU A 308 10.35 -8.80 10.41
C LEU A 308 11.30 -9.71 11.19
N LEU A 309 12.41 -9.18 11.71
CA LEU A 309 13.40 -9.97 12.44
C LEU A 309 13.08 -9.95 13.94
N SER A 310 12.85 -11.12 14.52
CA SER A 310 12.51 -11.25 15.96
C SER A 310 13.65 -10.84 16.90
N GLU A 311 14.90 -11.11 16.50
CA GLU A 311 16.12 -10.72 17.23
C GLU A 311 16.99 -9.80 16.36
N SER A 312 16.39 -8.73 15.83
CA SER A 312 17.13 -7.77 15.00
C SER A 312 18.19 -7.05 15.82
N ILE A 313 19.46 -7.19 15.45
CA ILE A 313 20.55 -6.37 15.98
C ILE A 313 20.38 -4.93 15.51
N ARG A 314 20.42 -3.99 16.46
CA ARG A 314 20.23 -2.57 16.22
C ARG A 314 21.52 -1.96 15.67
N ASN A 315 21.41 -1.26 14.55
CA ASN A 315 22.53 -0.62 13.90
C ASN A 315 22.32 0.89 13.78
N SER A 316 23.40 1.64 13.94
CA SER A 316 23.39 3.10 13.81
C SER A 316 24.37 3.53 12.72
N ILE A 317 24.01 4.57 11.97
CA ILE A 317 24.87 5.17 10.96
C ILE A 317 24.56 6.65 10.84
N LEU A 318 25.63 7.45 10.71
CA LEU A 318 25.58 8.83 10.26
C LEU A 318 26.14 8.87 8.85
N ILE A 319 25.37 9.36 7.89
CA ILE A 319 25.77 9.51 6.50
C ILE A 319 25.75 11.00 6.16
N ASP A 320 26.93 11.59 6.09
CA ASP A 320 27.20 12.99 5.74
C ASP A 320 28.02 13.12 4.44
N HIS A 321 28.19 12.01 3.71
CA HIS A 321 28.84 11.94 2.41
C HIS A 321 27.90 11.35 1.36
N ASN A 322 28.15 11.65 0.09
CA ASN A 322 27.36 11.13 -1.03
C ASN A 322 27.60 9.64 -1.30
N GLY A 323 28.64 9.04 -0.73
CA GLY A 323 29.05 7.67 -1.01
C GLY A 323 29.38 6.90 0.27
N VAL A 324 28.77 5.73 0.42
CA VAL A 324 28.99 4.79 1.51
C VAL A 324 29.25 3.40 0.93
N LEU A 325 30.36 2.79 1.32
CA LEU A 325 30.71 1.43 0.92
C LEU A 325 30.75 0.51 2.15
N ILE A 326 29.98 -0.57 2.09
CA ILE A 326 29.85 -1.55 3.17
C ILE A 326 30.48 -2.86 2.74
N THR A 327 31.50 -3.28 3.49
CA THR A 327 32.23 -4.53 3.25
C THR A 327 31.91 -5.62 4.26
N GLY A 328 32.33 -6.85 3.97
CA GLY A 328 32.16 -8.00 4.85
C GLY A 328 31.89 -9.27 4.07
N ALA A 329 31.99 -10.41 4.75
CA ALA A 329 31.73 -11.71 4.15
C ALA A 329 30.25 -11.89 3.75
N ASN A 330 29.96 -12.88 2.92
CA ASN A 330 28.58 -13.25 2.65
C ASN A 330 27.91 -13.72 3.94
N MET A 331 26.60 -13.44 4.07
CA MET A 331 25.79 -13.74 5.26
C MET A 331 26.13 -12.90 6.51
N SER A 332 26.99 -11.89 6.42
CA SER A 332 27.34 -11.02 7.55
C SER A 332 26.30 -9.94 7.90
N GLY A 333 25.21 -9.84 7.12
CA GLY A 333 24.13 -8.86 7.34
C GLY A 333 24.13 -7.64 6.42
N LYS A 334 25.01 -7.55 5.41
CA LYS A 334 25.12 -6.40 4.49
C LYS A 334 23.80 -6.05 3.79
N SER A 335 23.20 -6.99 3.06
CA SER A 335 21.94 -6.80 2.34
C SER A 335 20.78 -6.51 3.30
N THR A 336 20.78 -7.15 4.48
CA THR A 336 19.80 -6.86 5.54
C THR A 336 19.91 -5.42 6.01
N PHE A 337 21.11 -4.90 6.18
CA PHE A 337 21.31 -3.51 6.57
C PHE A 337 20.86 -2.52 5.49
N LEU A 338 21.12 -2.79 4.21
CA LEU A 338 20.55 -1.99 3.10
C LEU A 338 19.02 -1.95 3.17
N ARG A 339 18.38 -3.10 3.42
CA ARG A 339 16.92 -3.16 3.61
C ARG A 339 16.48 -2.37 4.84
N ILE A 340 17.19 -2.46 5.96
CA ILE A 340 16.87 -1.70 7.19
C ILE A 340 16.84 -0.19 6.90
N ILE A 341 17.89 0.36 6.29
CA ILE A 341 17.94 1.81 6.01
C ILE A 341 16.89 2.21 4.96
N GLY A 342 16.79 1.49 3.84
CA GLY A 342 15.82 1.78 2.79
C GLY A 342 14.37 1.71 3.26
N LEU A 343 14.04 0.68 4.04
CA LEU A 343 12.72 0.50 4.62
C LEU A 343 12.38 1.65 5.58
N ASN A 344 13.28 2.00 6.49
CA ASN A 344 13.03 3.07 7.45
C ASN A 344 12.87 4.43 6.76
N CYS A 345 13.70 4.73 5.75
CA CYS A 345 13.54 5.93 4.92
C CYS A 345 12.19 5.96 4.19
N LEU A 346 11.68 4.81 3.71
CA LEU A 346 10.38 4.73 3.05
C LEU A 346 9.21 4.93 4.03
N LEU A 347 9.22 4.21 5.16
CA LEU A 347 8.13 4.23 6.15
C LEU A 347 7.98 5.61 6.79
N VAL A 348 9.08 6.32 7.03
CA VAL A 348 9.05 7.68 7.53
C VAL A 348 8.30 8.62 6.59
N GLN A 349 8.58 8.54 5.29
CA GLN A 349 8.02 9.45 4.29
C GLN A 349 6.58 9.13 3.89
N THR A 350 6.07 7.97 4.29
CA THR A 350 4.75 7.45 3.90
C THR A 350 3.77 7.35 5.07
N ILE A 351 4.25 6.93 6.25
CA ILE A 351 3.43 6.67 7.43
C ILE A 351 3.98 7.32 8.71
N ASN A 352 4.97 8.22 8.60
CA ASN A 352 5.61 8.91 9.72
C ASN A 352 6.11 7.95 10.82
N CYS A 353 6.65 6.79 10.47
CA CYS A 353 7.15 5.81 11.43
C CYS A 353 8.54 5.30 11.05
N ALA A 354 9.43 5.21 12.03
CA ALA A 354 10.73 4.56 11.90
C ALA A 354 10.87 3.46 12.96
N PHE A 355 11.30 2.27 12.56
CA PHE A 355 11.77 1.20 13.45
C PHE A 355 13.20 1.49 13.87
N ALA A 356 13.36 2.49 14.73
CA ALA A 356 14.62 3.04 15.19
C ALA A 356 14.47 3.71 16.56
N SER A 357 15.57 4.02 17.22
CA SER A 357 15.53 4.88 18.41
C SER A 357 15.33 6.34 18.00
N GLU A 358 16.08 6.78 16.99
CA GLU A 358 15.97 8.10 16.37
C GLU A 358 16.26 7.94 14.87
N LEU A 359 15.62 8.75 14.03
CA LEU A 359 15.92 8.82 12.61
C LEU A 359 15.65 10.24 12.09
N THR A 360 16.71 10.86 11.55
CA THR A 360 16.72 12.20 10.98
C THR A 360 17.20 12.15 9.54
N LEU A 361 16.40 12.68 8.60
CA LEU A 361 16.71 12.69 7.17
C LEU A 361 15.92 13.77 6.42
N PRO A 362 16.37 14.21 5.25
CA PRO A 362 15.54 15.01 4.35
C PRO A 362 14.52 14.13 3.61
N LYS A 363 13.54 14.78 2.98
CA LYS A 363 12.72 14.14 1.94
C LYS A 363 13.62 13.68 0.79
N LEU A 364 13.52 12.41 0.38
CA LEU A 364 14.38 11.84 -0.67
C LEU A 364 13.68 10.72 -1.43
N LYS A 365 14.01 10.59 -2.72
CA LYS A 365 13.58 9.48 -3.57
C LYS A 365 14.47 8.28 -3.31
N ILE A 366 13.89 7.09 -3.27
CA ILE A 366 14.62 5.86 -2.99
C ILE A 366 14.72 5.03 -4.26
N TYR A 367 15.90 4.49 -4.54
CA TYR A 367 16.15 3.57 -5.64
C TYR A 367 16.98 2.40 -5.13
N SER A 368 16.72 1.20 -5.67
CA SER A 368 17.43 0.01 -5.25
C SER A 368 17.78 -0.91 -6.41
N SER A 369 18.91 -1.59 -6.24
CA SER A 369 19.32 -2.77 -6.98
C SER A 369 19.83 -3.76 -5.95
N ILE A 370 18.90 -4.39 -5.23
CA ILE A 370 19.17 -5.42 -4.21
C ILE A 370 18.70 -6.75 -4.75
N GLN A 371 19.51 -7.79 -4.65
CA GLN A 371 19.14 -9.11 -5.14
C GLN A 371 18.03 -9.74 -4.26
N THR A 372 16.94 -10.14 -4.91
CA THR A 372 15.95 -11.08 -4.36
C THR A 372 16.06 -12.42 -5.08
N PHE A 373 15.81 -13.53 -4.38
CA PHE A 373 16.03 -14.89 -4.90
C PHE A 373 15.12 -15.27 -6.08
N ASP A 374 14.10 -14.48 -6.39
CA ASP A 374 12.98 -14.86 -7.26
C ASP A 374 13.09 -14.38 -8.72
N GLU A 375 14.17 -13.72 -9.15
CA GLU A 375 14.31 -13.22 -10.53
C GLU A 375 14.80 -14.27 -11.56
N LEU A 376 14.40 -15.54 -11.43
CA LEU A 376 14.76 -16.60 -12.38
C LEU A 376 13.93 -16.57 -13.69
N GLU A 377 12.93 -15.71 -13.82
CA GLU A 377 11.92 -15.78 -14.91
C GLU A 377 12.15 -14.85 -16.12
N SER A 378 13.31 -14.17 -16.25
CA SER A 378 13.55 -13.29 -17.41
C SER A 378 14.56 -13.87 -18.41
N ASP A 379 14.23 -13.83 -19.71
CA ASP A 379 15.11 -14.18 -20.85
C ASP A 379 16.36 -13.26 -20.98
N LYS A 380 16.50 -12.24 -20.14
CA LYS A 380 17.65 -11.31 -20.12
C LYS A 380 18.72 -11.85 -19.16
N SER A 381 20.00 -11.73 -19.54
CA SER A 381 21.09 -12.05 -18.63
C SER A 381 21.03 -11.16 -17.39
N TYR A 382 21.29 -11.72 -16.21
CA TYR A 382 21.27 -11.02 -14.92
C TYR A 382 22.01 -9.67 -14.96
N PHE A 383 23.20 -9.66 -15.56
CA PHE A 383 24.01 -8.46 -15.73
C PHE A 383 23.29 -7.35 -16.51
N TYR A 384 22.52 -7.71 -17.54
CA TYR A 384 21.81 -6.73 -18.37
C TYR A 384 20.65 -6.05 -17.61
N SER A 385 19.86 -6.82 -16.85
CA SER A 385 18.79 -6.28 -16.00
C SER A 385 19.34 -5.33 -14.93
N GLU A 386 20.44 -5.72 -14.29
CA GLU A 386 21.16 -4.88 -13.34
C GLU A 386 21.67 -3.59 -14.01
N ALA A 387 22.32 -3.71 -15.18
CA ALA A 387 22.82 -2.56 -15.93
C ALA A 387 21.72 -1.59 -16.39
N GLU A 388 20.56 -2.09 -16.83
CA GLU A 388 19.40 -1.23 -17.14
C GLU A 388 18.90 -0.49 -15.89
N THR A 389 18.85 -1.16 -14.74
CA THR A 389 18.44 -0.56 -13.47
C THR A 389 19.39 0.58 -13.07
N ILE A 390 20.69 0.32 -13.07
CA ILE A 390 21.72 1.31 -12.73
C ILE A 390 21.73 2.48 -13.73
N LYS A 391 21.52 2.21 -15.02
CA LYS A 391 21.37 3.27 -16.04
C LYS A 391 20.18 4.18 -15.74
N GLY A 392 19.06 3.63 -15.28
CA GLY A 392 17.92 4.40 -14.81
C GLY A 392 18.28 5.32 -13.64
N MET A 393 19.01 4.81 -12.65
CA MET A 393 19.47 5.60 -11.48
C MET A 393 20.41 6.75 -11.86
N LEU A 394 21.25 6.56 -12.87
CA LEU A 394 22.12 7.63 -13.39
C LEU A 394 21.32 8.78 -14.03
N SER A 395 20.12 8.51 -14.54
CA SER A 395 19.31 9.53 -15.21
C SER A 395 18.61 10.48 -14.23
N VAL A 396 18.18 9.97 -13.07
CA VAL A 396 17.44 10.73 -12.04
C VAL A 396 18.31 11.68 -11.23
N GLN A 397 19.64 11.54 -11.29
CA GLN A 397 20.57 12.42 -10.58
C GLN A 397 20.62 13.86 -11.09
N ASN A 398 20.06 14.11 -12.27
CA ASN A 398 19.94 15.47 -12.80
C ASN A 398 18.70 16.19 -12.27
N GLU A 399 17.89 15.52 -11.44
CA GLU A 399 16.73 16.13 -10.80
C GLU A 399 17.17 16.97 -9.59
N GLN A 400 16.36 17.97 -9.24
CA GLN A 400 16.62 18.84 -8.07
C GLN A 400 16.38 18.12 -6.74
N ASP A 401 15.67 16.99 -6.77
CA ASP A 401 15.29 16.24 -5.58
C ASP A 401 16.49 15.44 -5.04
N PHE A 402 16.51 15.24 -3.71
CA PHE A 402 17.48 14.35 -3.07
C PHE A 402 17.16 12.87 -3.35
N ASN A 403 18.20 12.06 -3.46
CA ASN A 403 18.10 10.64 -3.81
C ASN A 403 18.88 9.77 -2.82
N LEU A 404 18.34 8.59 -2.54
CA LEU A 404 19.01 7.48 -1.86
C LEU A 404 19.08 6.30 -2.82
N VAL A 405 20.28 5.85 -3.12
CA VAL A 405 20.54 4.73 -4.03
C VAL A 405 21.16 3.58 -3.24
N LEU A 406 20.49 2.43 -3.23
CA LEU A 406 20.90 1.24 -2.50
C LEU A 406 21.33 0.16 -3.49
N ILE A 407 22.58 -0.30 -3.41
CA ILE A 407 23.12 -1.28 -4.36
C ILE A 407 23.76 -2.44 -3.61
N ASP A 408 23.31 -3.65 -3.89
CA ASP A 408 23.87 -4.87 -3.31
C ASP A 408 24.76 -5.61 -4.33
N GLU A 409 26.06 -5.65 -4.06
CA GLU A 409 27.07 -6.35 -4.90
C GLU A 409 27.01 -5.97 -6.39
N ILE A 410 27.29 -4.71 -6.70
CA ILE A 410 27.22 -4.14 -8.04
C ILE A 410 27.99 -4.96 -9.10
N PHE A 411 27.34 -5.24 -10.24
CA PHE A 411 27.88 -5.90 -11.43
C PHE A 411 28.53 -7.27 -11.18
N LYS A 412 27.96 -8.07 -10.26
CA LYS A 412 28.47 -9.40 -9.90
C LYS A 412 28.62 -10.36 -11.10
N GLY A 413 27.86 -10.17 -12.17
CA GLY A 413 27.82 -11.05 -13.34
C GLY A 413 28.95 -10.88 -14.39
N THR A 414 29.94 -10.01 -14.18
CA THR A 414 31.05 -9.79 -15.14
C THR A 414 32.44 -10.17 -14.59
N ASN A 415 33.48 -10.07 -15.41
CA ASN A 415 34.87 -10.33 -15.05
C ASN A 415 35.32 -9.43 -13.88
N SER A 416 36.01 -9.98 -12.88
CA SER A 416 36.44 -9.26 -11.67
C SER A 416 37.18 -7.95 -11.94
N ARG A 417 38.07 -7.91 -12.94
CA ARG A 417 38.84 -6.68 -13.27
C ARG A 417 37.95 -5.61 -13.89
N GLU A 418 37.10 -5.98 -14.83
CA GLU A 418 36.15 -5.07 -15.46
C GLU A 418 35.13 -4.56 -14.44
N ARG A 419 34.63 -5.48 -13.59
CA ARG A 419 33.70 -5.18 -12.50
C ARG A 419 34.25 -4.07 -11.61
N LEU A 420 35.50 -4.17 -11.15
CA LEU A 420 36.09 -3.17 -10.27
C LEU A 420 36.12 -1.78 -10.90
N VAL A 421 36.61 -1.69 -12.15
CA VAL A 421 36.73 -0.41 -12.87
C VAL A 421 35.36 0.19 -13.13
N ILE A 422 34.42 -0.60 -13.66
CA ILE A 422 33.07 -0.14 -13.99
C ILE A 422 32.34 0.29 -12.70
N SER A 423 32.42 -0.52 -11.65
CA SER A 423 31.76 -0.22 -10.37
C SER A 423 32.29 1.05 -9.73
N SER A 424 33.61 1.24 -9.73
CA SER A 424 34.23 2.45 -9.18
C SER A 424 33.70 3.71 -9.89
N GLU A 425 33.67 3.69 -11.23
CA GLU A 425 33.28 4.88 -11.99
C GLU A 425 31.78 5.15 -11.92
N VAL A 426 30.97 4.10 -11.95
CA VAL A 426 29.52 4.21 -11.76
C VAL A 426 29.19 4.72 -10.37
N LEU A 427 29.81 4.20 -9.31
CA LEU A 427 29.54 4.66 -7.94
C LEU A 427 29.93 6.13 -7.75
N LYS A 428 31.09 6.57 -8.28
CA LYS A 428 31.49 7.99 -8.25
C LYS A 428 30.50 8.87 -8.99
N GLN A 429 30.07 8.43 -10.17
CA GLN A 429 29.09 9.17 -10.95
C GLN A 429 27.74 9.24 -10.21
N LEU A 430 27.38 8.17 -9.49
CA LEU A 430 26.15 8.15 -8.72
C LEU A 430 26.22 9.01 -7.43
N ALA A 431 27.38 9.11 -6.81
CA ALA A 431 27.63 9.81 -5.55
C ALA A 431 27.88 11.32 -5.76
N LYS A 432 26.94 12.00 -6.42
CA LYS A 432 26.97 13.45 -6.68
C LYS A 432 26.07 14.24 -5.72
N GLU A 433 26.11 15.58 -5.81
CA GLU A 433 25.57 16.54 -4.84
C GLU A 433 24.14 16.26 -4.31
N ASN A 434 23.25 15.65 -5.12
CA ASN A 434 21.87 15.36 -4.73
C ASN A 434 21.60 13.87 -4.45
N SER A 435 22.63 13.06 -4.22
CA SER A 435 22.47 11.60 -4.10
C SER A 435 23.39 11.00 -3.05
N ILE A 436 22.80 10.25 -2.12
CA ILE A 436 23.49 9.33 -1.22
C ILE A 436 23.45 7.95 -1.88
N VAL A 437 24.63 7.35 -2.09
CA VAL A 437 24.79 6.00 -2.62
C VAL A 437 25.33 5.11 -1.52
N ILE A 438 24.59 4.06 -1.18
CA ILE A 438 25.04 3.01 -0.25
C ILE A 438 25.20 1.72 -1.05
N ALA A 439 26.45 1.29 -1.19
CA ALA A 439 26.79 0.08 -1.91
C ALA A 439 27.41 -0.96 -0.98
N THR A 440 27.13 -2.24 -1.22
CA THR A 440 27.83 -3.35 -0.57
C THR A 440 28.82 -3.97 -1.55
N THR A 441 29.93 -4.49 -1.02
CA THR A 441 30.88 -5.26 -1.81
C THR A 441 31.63 -6.28 -0.96
N HIS A 442 32.13 -7.34 -1.60
CA HIS A 442 33.14 -8.23 -1.05
C HIS A 442 34.55 -7.90 -1.56
N ASP A 443 34.66 -6.93 -2.47
CA ASP A 443 35.89 -6.57 -3.17
C ASP A 443 36.64 -5.46 -2.43
N LEU A 444 37.71 -5.83 -1.72
CA LEU A 444 38.52 -4.87 -0.97
C LEU A 444 39.30 -3.91 -1.89
N GLU A 445 39.62 -4.33 -3.12
CA GLU A 445 40.31 -3.45 -4.06
C GLU A 445 39.42 -2.26 -4.46
N LEU A 446 38.10 -2.45 -4.52
CA LEU A 446 37.15 -1.36 -4.77
C LEU A 446 37.16 -0.31 -3.64
N VAL A 447 37.35 -0.75 -2.39
CA VAL A 447 37.47 0.13 -1.22
C VAL A 447 38.68 1.06 -1.38
N HIS A 448 39.83 0.48 -1.73
CA HIS A 448 41.06 1.24 -1.89
C HIS A 448 41.05 2.19 -3.10
N GLY A 449 40.19 1.92 -4.10
CA GLY A 449 40.05 2.73 -5.31
C GLY A 449 39.06 3.90 -5.23
N LEU A 450 38.30 4.05 -4.14
CA LEU A 450 37.25 5.06 -3.98
C LEU A 450 37.63 6.12 -2.94
N SER A 451 38.09 7.29 -3.38
CA SER A 451 38.31 8.45 -2.49
C SER A 451 37.02 9.20 -2.20
N GLY A 452 36.83 9.69 -0.97
CA GLY A 452 35.68 10.52 -0.58
C GLY A 452 34.42 9.74 -0.21
N PHE A 453 34.51 8.41 -0.12
CA PHE A 453 33.45 7.54 0.39
C PHE A 453 33.67 7.26 1.88
N MET A 454 32.56 7.08 2.61
CA MET A 454 32.60 6.51 3.95
C MET A 454 32.69 5.00 3.86
N PHE A 455 33.50 4.40 4.72
CA PHE A 455 33.70 2.96 4.75
C PHE A 455 33.12 2.36 6.03
N PHE A 456 32.38 1.29 5.86
CA PHE A 456 31.87 0.47 6.94
C PHE A 456 32.07 -1.00 6.64
N TYR A 457 32.00 -1.82 7.69
CA TYR A 457 32.11 -3.25 7.54
C TYR A 457 31.28 -4.02 8.57
N PHE A 458 30.94 -5.24 8.20
CA PHE A 458 30.44 -6.28 9.09
C PHE A 458 31.50 -7.36 9.26
N THR A 459 31.65 -7.87 10.48
CA THR A 459 32.57 -8.95 10.80
C THR A 459 31.92 -9.96 11.75
N GLY A 460 32.68 -10.99 12.11
CA GLY A 460 32.30 -12.00 13.08
C GLY A 460 33.49 -12.38 13.95
N GLN A 461 33.23 -13.22 14.94
CA GLN A 461 34.25 -13.70 15.85
C GLN A 461 34.21 -15.22 15.94
N ASN A 462 35.35 -15.82 16.23
CA ASN A 462 35.41 -17.23 16.54
C ASN A 462 34.95 -17.44 17.99
N VAL A 463 33.81 -18.09 18.17
CA VAL A 463 33.27 -18.47 19.47
C VAL A 463 33.21 -19.99 19.51
N ALA A 464 34.02 -20.59 20.39
CA ALA A 464 34.07 -22.04 20.60
C ALA A 464 34.30 -22.88 19.31
N GLY A 465 35.15 -22.38 18.40
CA GLY A 465 35.48 -23.08 17.15
C GLY A 465 34.53 -22.81 15.99
N LYS A 466 33.40 -22.13 16.22
CA LYS A 466 32.46 -21.69 15.19
C LYS A 466 32.64 -20.20 14.90
N TYR A 467 32.55 -19.83 13.63
CA TYR A 467 32.60 -18.42 13.24
C TYR A 467 31.19 -17.83 13.24
N GLN A 468 30.92 -16.91 14.17
CA GLN A 468 29.60 -16.30 14.33
C GLN A 468 29.66 -14.81 13.98
N TYR A 469 28.78 -14.37 13.08
CA TYR A 469 28.60 -12.96 12.79
C TYR A 469 27.83 -12.29 13.93
N ASP A 470 28.30 -11.11 14.36
CA ASP A 470 27.62 -10.31 15.38
C ASP A 470 26.62 -9.31 14.79
N PHE A 471 26.58 -9.19 13.46
CA PHE A 471 25.66 -8.31 12.71
C PHE A 471 25.73 -6.83 13.13
N GLN A 472 26.88 -6.40 13.68
CA GLN A 472 27.12 -5.02 14.08
C GLN A 472 27.93 -4.28 13.02
N LEU A 473 27.37 -3.19 12.50
CA LEU A 473 28.02 -2.27 11.58
C LEU A 473 29.12 -1.50 12.32
N ARG A 474 30.30 -1.45 11.71
CA ARG A 474 31.47 -0.73 12.23
C ARG A 474 32.03 0.20 11.17
N SER A 475 32.54 1.35 11.58
CA SER A 475 33.24 2.27 10.68
C SER A 475 34.67 1.79 10.40
N GLY A 476 35.14 2.00 9.17
CA GLY A 476 36.48 1.64 8.71
C GLY A 476 36.46 0.59 7.60
N VAL A 477 37.64 0.05 7.33
CA VAL A 477 37.88 -1.01 6.33
C VAL A 477 38.23 -2.30 7.06
N LEU A 478 37.76 -3.44 6.55
CA LEU A 478 38.09 -4.75 7.10
C LEU A 478 39.49 -5.18 6.65
N ASP A 479 40.42 -5.35 7.60
CA ASP A 479 41.82 -5.69 7.29
C ASP A 479 42.06 -7.16 6.90
N SER A 480 41.08 -8.07 7.08
CA SER A 480 41.28 -9.51 6.81
C SER A 480 40.01 -10.25 6.35
N THR A 481 40.17 -11.25 5.49
CA THR A 481 39.08 -12.09 4.98
C THR A 481 38.96 -13.41 5.74
N ASN A 482 37.72 -13.83 6.06
CA ASN A 482 37.45 -15.00 6.91
C ASN A 482 36.92 -16.22 6.14
N ALA A 483 37.05 -16.25 4.81
CA ALA A 483 36.50 -17.31 3.96
C ALA A 483 37.00 -18.72 4.34
N VAL A 484 38.29 -18.86 4.70
CA VAL A 484 38.86 -20.15 5.10
C VAL A 484 38.25 -20.68 6.39
N PHE A 485 37.85 -19.79 7.32
CA PHE A 485 37.17 -20.19 8.55
C PHE A 485 35.74 -20.68 8.29
N VAL A 486 35.02 -20.04 7.37
CA VAL A 486 33.68 -20.50 6.96
C VAL A 486 33.75 -21.90 6.33
N LEU A 487 34.71 -22.14 5.43
CA LEU A 487 34.90 -23.47 4.83
C LEU A 487 35.22 -24.55 5.88
N ARG A 488 36.00 -24.20 6.91
CA ARG A 488 36.26 -25.10 8.04
C ARG A 488 34.99 -25.46 8.79
N ASP A 489 34.13 -24.48 9.08
CA ASP A 489 32.86 -24.70 9.80
C ASP A 489 31.88 -25.55 8.96
N MET A 490 31.91 -25.41 7.64
CA MET A 490 31.19 -26.28 6.69
C MET A 490 31.75 -27.71 6.61
N GLY A 491 32.84 -28.03 7.32
CA GLY A 491 33.42 -29.37 7.36
C GLY A 491 34.35 -29.71 6.18
N TYR A 492 34.95 -28.71 5.53
CA TYR A 492 35.90 -28.98 4.44
C TYR A 492 37.16 -29.73 4.96
N PRO A 493 37.73 -30.66 4.17
CA PRO A 493 38.92 -31.41 4.57
C PRO A 493 40.11 -30.51 4.91
N ALA A 494 40.79 -30.77 6.03
CA ALA A 494 41.91 -29.96 6.52
C ALA A 494 43.03 -29.79 5.47
N GLY A 495 43.38 -30.85 4.73
CA GLY A 495 44.39 -30.79 3.69
C GLY A 495 44.04 -29.88 2.50
N VAL A 496 42.76 -29.56 2.28
CA VAL A 496 42.34 -28.54 1.29
C VAL A 496 42.48 -27.15 1.90
N LEU A 497 42.05 -26.96 3.14
CA LEU A 497 42.15 -25.68 3.86
C LEU A 497 43.60 -25.22 4.02
N ASP A 498 44.53 -26.13 4.32
CA ASP A 498 45.95 -25.81 4.49
C ASP A 498 46.59 -25.36 3.17
N LYS A 499 46.22 -26.00 2.05
CA LYS A 499 46.65 -25.58 0.71
C LYS A 499 46.08 -24.21 0.32
N ILE A 500 44.85 -23.91 0.72
CA ILE A 500 44.23 -22.61 0.46
C ILE A 500 44.95 -21.51 1.26
N ARG A 501 45.22 -21.72 2.56
CA ARG A 501 45.99 -20.77 3.39
C ARG A 501 47.36 -20.49 2.80
N GLY A 502 48.11 -21.55 2.47
CA GLY A 502 49.43 -21.40 1.87
C GLY A 502 49.45 -20.69 0.50
N ARG A 503 48.30 -20.54 -0.17
CA ARG A 503 48.18 -19.74 -1.41
C ARG A 503 47.67 -18.33 -1.19
N LEU A 504 47.03 -18.04 -0.06
CA LEU A 504 46.55 -16.69 0.29
C LEU A 504 47.65 -15.88 1.01
N ASP A 505 48.58 -16.56 1.69
CA ASP A 505 49.71 -15.95 2.37
C ASP A 505 50.92 -15.68 1.41
N ASN A 506 50.84 -16.15 0.16
CA ASN A 506 51.80 -15.90 -0.93
C ASN A 506 51.22 -14.90 -1.92
#